data_AF-K1X7P1-F1
#
_entry.id   AF-K1X7P1-F1
#
_cell.length_a   1.000
_cell.length_b   1.000
_cell.length_c   1.000
_cell.angle_alpha   90.00
_cell.angle_beta   90.00
_cell.angle_gamma   90.00
#
_symmetry.space_group_name_H-M   'P 1'
#
loop_
_entity.id
_entity.type
_entity.pdbx_description
1 polymer ?
#
loop_
_entity_poly.entity_id
_entity_poly.type
_entity_poly.pdbx_seq_one_letter_code
_entity_poly.pdbx_strand_id
1 'polypeptide(L)'
;MNATNETLIQRLNELKSDSAEIRRKAVWFFGRNICRDAILLIIDLLNNDPDKEVRMEAAYSLDWINTDESMKALRMALMNDDEDSEIREAIGNMLIYEKGYYDFTNSVYELLDKEKYKDESTETVICPVCECEFCHIEKVSVFPIKGETKYVIDKSGVSLKKSFHDEWNRGATVKVQMFCEDGHIFNLSYQFHKGITMLNKKQIGEYDVMNEKRNDDLWRD
;
A
#
# COMPACT_ATOMS: atom_id res chain seq x y z
N MET A 1 3.04 7.01 45.48
CA MET A 1 2.48 7.19 44.12
C MET A 1 2.76 8.62 43.72
N ASN A 2 3.38 8.87 42.56
CA ASN A 2 3.70 10.24 42.12
C ASN A 2 2.51 10.82 41.36
N ALA A 3 2.31 12.14 41.45
CA ALA A 3 1.18 12.88 40.86
C ALA A 3 0.91 12.59 39.37
N THR A 4 1.93 12.13 38.62
CA THR A 4 1.79 11.70 37.22
C THR A 4 0.95 10.43 37.05
N ASN A 5 1.05 9.48 37.98
CA ASN A 5 0.29 8.23 37.92
C ASN A 5 -1.17 8.43 38.32
N GLU A 6 -1.42 9.29 39.31
CA GLU A 6 -2.80 9.68 39.67
C GLU A 6 -3.49 10.40 38.51
N THR A 7 -2.77 11.30 37.82
CA THR A 7 -3.29 12.00 36.64
C THR A 7 -3.61 11.02 35.49
N LEU A 8 -2.75 10.03 35.24
CA LEU A 8 -2.98 9.00 34.21
C LEU A 8 -4.18 8.11 34.53
N ILE A 9 -4.30 7.63 35.78
CA ILE A 9 -5.44 6.81 36.22
C ILE A 9 -6.75 7.61 36.13
N GLN A 10 -6.73 8.88 36.52
CA GLN A 10 -7.88 9.76 36.37
C GLN A 10 -8.29 9.88 34.91
N ARG A 11 -7.34 10.15 34.01
CA ARG A 11 -7.61 10.26 32.56
C ARG A 11 -8.14 8.95 31.97
N LEU A 12 -7.67 7.79 32.42
CA LEU A 12 -8.18 6.49 31.98
C LEU A 12 -9.64 6.30 32.41
N ASN A 13 -10.01 6.76 33.60
CA ASN A 13 -11.41 6.72 34.05
C ASN A 13 -12.30 7.70 33.26
N GLU A 14 -11.76 8.85 32.85
CA GLU A 14 -12.49 9.84 32.05
C GLU A 14 -12.90 9.31 30.67
N LEU A 15 -12.19 8.32 30.10
CA LEU A 15 -12.60 7.62 28.87
C LEU A 15 -13.96 6.90 29.00
N LYS A 16 -14.42 6.61 30.22
CA LYS A 16 -15.70 5.94 30.50
C LYS A 16 -16.75 6.90 31.08
N SER A 17 -16.50 8.20 31.02
CA SER A 17 -17.44 9.20 31.54
C SER A 17 -18.75 9.20 30.78
N ASP A 18 -19.87 9.47 31.45
CA ASP A 18 -21.17 9.70 30.79
C ASP A 18 -21.15 10.94 29.88
N SER A 19 -20.26 11.90 30.14
CA SER A 19 -20.10 13.10 29.32
C SER A 19 -19.20 12.85 28.12
N ALA A 20 -19.76 12.96 26.91
CA ALA A 20 -19.02 12.86 25.65
C ALA A 20 -17.82 13.83 25.59
N GLU A 21 -18.02 15.07 26.06
CA GLU A 21 -16.95 16.07 26.08
C GLU A 21 -15.78 15.69 27.01
N ILE A 22 -16.05 15.00 28.12
CA ILE A 22 -15.00 14.48 29.00
C ILE A 22 -14.27 13.32 28.32
N ARG A 23 -15.00 12.39 27.70
CA ARG A 23 -14.40 11.27 26.95
C ARG A 23 -13.50 11.80 25.83
N ARG A 24 -13.98 12.74 25.02
CA ARG A 24 -13.22 13.36 23.92
C ARG A 24 -11.92 14.00 24.40
N LYS A 25 -11.96 14.76 25.51
CA LYS A 25 -10.74 15.35 26.11
C LYS A 25 -9.75 14.30 26.59
N ALA A 26 -10.24 13.21 27.17
CA ALA A 26 -9.39 12.11 27.61
C ALA A 26 -8.75 11.39 26.42
N VAL A 27 -9.52 11.10 25.37
CA VAL A 27 -9.03 10.52 24.10
C VAL A 27 -7.93 11.40 23.49
N TRP A 28 -8.20 12.69 23.29
CA TRP A 28 -7.23 13.67 22.79
C TRP A 28 -5.95 13.70 23.63
N PHE A 29 -6.09 13.68 24.96
CA PHE A 29 -4.95 13.66 25.88
C PHE A 29 -4.05 12.44 25.64
N PHE A 30 -4.63 11.24 25.51
CA PHE A 30 -3.85 10.03 25.28
C PHE A 30 -3.20 9.99 23.90
N GLY A 31 -3.93 10.40 22.86
CA GLY A 31 -3.39 10.54 21.51
C GLY A 31 -2.20 11.51 21.47
N ARG A 32 -2.37 12.71 22.04
CA ARG A 32 -1.33 13.75 22.02
C ARG A 32 -0.05 13.36 22.75
N ASN A 33 -0.16 12.48 23.75
CA ASN A 33 0.96 11.96 24.53
C ASN A 33 1.47 10.59 24.03
N ILE A 34 0.93 10.06 22.93
CA ILE A 34 1.32 8.75 22.34
C ILE A 34 1.26 7.63 23.41
N CYS A 35 0.21 7.66 24.23
CA CYS A 35 0.08 6.76 25.37
C CYS A 35 -0.49 5.40 24.91
N ARG A 36 0.37 4.38 24.87
CA ARG A 36 0.00 3.04 24.40
C ARG A 36 -0.96 2.30 25.34
N ASP A 37 -0.94 2.63 26.63
CA ASP A 37 -1.78 1.97 27.65
C ASP A 37 -3.28 2.18 27.41
N ALA A 38 -3.66 3.22 26.66
CA ALA A 38 -5.05 3.56 26.35
C ALA A 38 -5.55 2.99 25.01
N ILE A 39 -4.69 2.37 24.19
CA ILE A 39 -5.03 1.96 22.80
C ILE A 39 -6.32 1.14 22.75
N LEU A 40 -6.43 0.09 23.57
CA LEU A 40 -7.61 -0.78 23.56
C LEU A 40 -8.91 -0.05 23.93
N LEU A 41 -8.83 0.92 24.84
CA LEU A 41 -9.99 1.74 25.21
C LEU A 41 -10.34 2.73 24.11
N ILE A 42 -9.36 3.32 23.44
CA ILE A 42 -9.59 4.23 22.32
C ILE A 42 -10.17 3.47 21.11
N ILE A 43 -9.73 2.23 20.86
CA ILE A 43 -10.33 1.34 19.84
C ILE A 43 -11.78 1.03 20.18
N ASP A 44 -12.11 0.76 21.44
CA ASP A 44 -13.50 0.54 21.86
C ASP A 44 -14.36 1.79 21.61
N LEU A 45 -13.84 2.97 21.94
CA LEU A 45 -14.52 4.24 21.68
C LEU A 45 -14.71 4.49 20.17
N LEU A 46 -13.70 4.23 19.34
CA LEU A 46 -13.83 4.33 17.89
C LEU A 46 -14.96 3.43 17.34
N ASN A 47 -15.15 2.23 17.89
CA ASN A 47 -16.14 1.30 17.33
C ASN A 47 -17.54 1.48 17.92
N ASN A 48 -17.65 1.90 19.17
CA ASN A 48 -18.87 1.72 19.96
C ASN A 48 -19.38 3.00 20.63
N ASP A 49 -18.66 4.13 20.58
CA ASP A 49 -19.14 5.34 21.25
C ASP A 49 -20.38 5.92 20.54
N PRO A 50 -21.46 6.24 21.28
CA PRO A 50 -22.66 6.81 20.67
C PRO A 50 -22.43 8.22 20.10
N ASP A 51 -21.42 8.93 20.57
CA ASP A 51 -21.10 10.29 20.13
C ASP A 51 -20.08 10.28 18.98
N LYS A 52 -20.49 10.83 17.84
CA LYS A 52 -19.67 10.89 16.62
C LYS A 52 -18.35 11.65 16.83
N GLU A 53 -18.36 12.74 17.59
CA GLU A 53 -17.14 13.55 17.81
C GLU A 53 -16.13 12.78 18.66
N VAL A 54 -16.59 11.96 19.61
CA VAL A 54 -15.71 11.05 20.35
C VAL A 54 -15.08 10.01 19.43
N ARG A 55 -15.86 9.39 18.53
CA ARG A 55 -15.34 8.42 17.54
C ARG A 55 -14.32 9.05 16.59
N MET A 56 -14.60 10.26 16.09
CA MET A 56 -13.68 11.02 15.25
C MET A 56 -12.36 11.33 15.97
N GLU A 57 -12.44 11.82 17.21
CA GLU A 57 -11.24 12.09 18.04
C GLU A 57 -10.45 10.80 18.35
N ALA A 58 -11.13 9.67 18.50
CA ALA A 58 -10.52 8.37 18.67
C ALA A 58 -9.74 7.95 17.42
N ALA A 59 -10.29 8.17 16.22
CA ALA A 59 -9.58 7.94 14.97
C ALA A 59 -8.28 8.76 14.88
N TYR A 60 -8.35 10.08 15.11
CA TYR A 60 -7.15 10.95 15.12
C TYR A 60 -6.14 10.53 16.18
N SER A 61 -6.61 10.15 17.37
CA SER A 61 -5.72 9.73 18.46
C SER A 61 -5.00 8.43 18.15
N LEU A 62 -5.68 7.47 17.51
CA LEU A 62 -5.06 6.21 17.06
C LEU A 62 -4.03 6.44 15.95
N ASP A 63 -4.32 7.35 15.02
CA ASP A 63 -3.39 7.81 13.98
C ASP A 63 -2.13 8.42 14.60
N TRP A 64 -2.27 9.35 15.55
CA TRP A 64 -1.11 9.92 16.26
C TRP A 64 -0.30 8.89 17.07
N ILE A 65 -0.96 7.86 17.61
CA ILE A 65 -0.29 6.79 18.35
C ILE A 65 0.49 5.86 17.40
N ASN A 66 -0.03 5.63 16.19
CA ASN A 66 0.59 4.88 15.10
C ASN A 66 1.28 3.55 15.51
N THR A 67 0.52 2.67 16.16
CA THR A 67 0.93 1.29 16.42
C THR A 67 0.25 0.34 15.44
N ASP A 68 0.77 -0.88 15.27
CA ASP A 68 0.14 -1.89 14.42
C ASP A 68 -1.31 -2.16 14.82
N GLU A 69 -1.59 -2.16 16.13
CA GLU A 69 -2.94 -2.27 16.69
C GLU A 69 -3.82 -1.07 16.30
N SER A 70 -3.31 0.16 16.42
CA SER A 70 -4.03 1.37 16.00
C SER A 70 -4.37 1.33 14.51
N MET A 71 -3.38 1.00 13.67
CA MET A 71 -3.54 0.99 12.22
C MET A 71 -4.49 -0.11 11.76
N LYS A 72 -4.47 -1.27 12.43
CA LYS A 72 -5.45 -2.34 12.18
C LYS A 72 -6.86 -1.88 12.52
N ALA A 73 -7.06 -1.18 13.65
CA ALA A 73 -8.37 -0.67 14.04
C ALA A 73 -8.90 0.38 13.06
N LEU A 74 -8.05 1.33 12.62
CA LEU A 74 -8.41 2.33 11.61
C LEU A 74 -8.85 1.68 10.29
N ARG A 75 -8.10 0.67 9.81
CA ARG A 75 -8.49 -0.08 8.60
C ARG A 75 -9.83 -0.79 8.75
N MET A 76 -10.10 -1.38 9.92
CA MET A 76 -11.40 -2.03 10.18
C MET A 76 -12.55 -1.02 10.20
N ALA A 77 -12.36 0.16 10.82
CA ALA A 77 -13.36 1.22 10.84
C ALA A 77 -13.60 1.81 9.43
N LEU A 78 -12.56 1.92 8.61
CA LEU A 78 -12.70 2.34 7.21
C LEU A 78 -13.57 1.35 6.39
N MET A 79 -13.44 0.04 6.66
CA MET A 79 -14.20 -1.01 5.97
C MET A 79 -15.59 -1.26 6.59
N ASN A 80 -15.98 -0.50 7.61
CA ASN A 80 -17.27 -0.66 8.29
C ASN A 80 -18.35 0.23 7.65
N ASP A 81 -19.25 -0.38 6.87
CA ASP A 81 -20.34 0.33 6.19
C ASP A 81 -21.30 1.05 7.17
N ASP A 82 -21.42 0.55 8.42
CA ASP A 82 -22.25 1.14 9.46
C ASP A 82 -21.62 2.37 10.14
N GLU A 83 -20.32 2.64 9.91
CA GLU A 83 -19.66 3.83 10.45
C GLU A 83 -20.10 5.11 9.71
N ASP A 84 -19.96 6.26 10.37
CA ASP A 84 -20.22 7.56 9.76
C ASP A 84 -19.27 7.82 8.59
N SER A 85 -19.83 8.28 7.46
CA SER A 85 -19.09 8.52 6.23
C SER A 85 -17.98 9.56 6.38
N GLU A 86 -18.16 10.58 7.22
CA GLU A 86 -17.13 11.59 7.46
C GLU A 86 -15.96 11.01 8.25
N ILE A 87 -16.22 10.09 9.19
CA ILE A 87 -15.17 9.38 9.93
C ILE A 87 -14.39 8.49 8.96
N ARG A 88 -15.09 7.70 8.12
CA ARG A 88 -14.43 6.88 7.09
C ARG A 88 -13.58 7.74 6.14
N GLU A 89 -14.08 8.89 5.70
CA GLU A 89 -13.32 9.82 4.86
C GLU A 89 -12.06 10.35 5.56
N ALA A 90 -12.18 10.76 6.82
CA ALA A 90 -11.05 11.23 7.61
C ALA A 90 -9.98 10.12 7.75
N ILE A 91 -10.39 8.90 8.11
CA ILE A 91 -9.50 7.74 8.22
C ILE A 91 -8.82 7.43 6.88
N GLY A 92 -9.57 7.42 5.77
CA GLY A 92 -9.01 7.19 4.45
C GLY A 92 -7.92 8.19 4.11
N ASN A 93 -8.15 9.47 4.38
CA ASN A 93 -7.13 10.51 4.21
C ASN A 93 -5.91 10.29 5.11
N MET A 94 -6.10 9.99 6.40
CA MET A 94 -4.98 9.70 7.33
C MET A 94 -4.07 8.58 6.77
N LEU A 95 -4.68 7.48 6.33
CA LEU A 95 -3.98 6.31 5.82
C LEU A 95 -3.29 6.53 4.47
N ILE A 96 -3.80 7.45 3.63
CA ILE A 96 -3.16 7.85 2.36
C ILE A 96 -1.90 8.70 2.62
N TYR A 97 -1.94 9.64 3.57
CA TYR A 97 -0.85 10.61 3.78
C TYR A 97 0.34 10.04 4.55
N GLU A 98 0.14 9.06 5.43
CA GLU A 98 1.19 8.65 6.37
C GLU A 98 2.22 7.67 5.77
N LYS A 99 1.85 6.94 4.71
CA LYS A 99 2.74 5.97 4.06
C LYS A 99 2.51 6.02 2.56
N GLY A 100 3.59 6.09 1.78
CA GLY A 100 3.56 5.81 0.33
C GLY A 100 3.23 4.34 0.04
N TYR A 101 2.16 3.84 0.66
CA TYR A 101 1.65 2.47 0.63
C TYR A 101 0.68 2.38 -0.54
N TYR A 102 1.24 2.26 -1.75
CA TYR A 102 0.49 2.25 -3.01
C TYR A 102 -0.57 1.12 -3.11
N ASP A 103 -0.47 0.08 -2.27
CA ASP A 103 -1.45 -1.02 -2.19
C ASP A 103 -2.78 -0.62 -1.55
N PHE A 104 -2.70 0.22 -0.52
CA PHE A 104 -3.88 0.59 0.24
C PHE A 104 -4.59 1.79 -0.40
N THR A 105 -3.86 2.66 -1.12
CA THR A 105 -4.45 3.87 -1.72
C THR A 105 -5.59 3.54 -2.68
N ASN A 106 -5.45 2.53 -3.55
CA ASN A 106 -6.51 2.18 -4.50
C ASN A 106 -7.75 1.63 -3.78
N SER A 107 -7.58 0.73 -2.80
CA SER A 107 -8.69 0.22 -2.00
C SER A 107 -9.39 1.30 -1.15
N VAL A 108 -8.62 2.26 -0.63
CA VAL A 108 -9.16 3.43 0.09
C VAL A 108 -9.94 4.31 -0.88
N TYR A 109 -9.41 4.63 -2.06
CA TYR A 109 -10.11 5.42 -3.06
C TYR A 109 -11.39 4.72 -3.57
N GLU A 110 -11.44 3.39 -3.58
CA GLU A 110 -12.66 2.63 -3.89
C GLU A 110 -13.73 2.70 -2.78
N LEU A 111 -13.30 2.81 -1.51
CA LEU A 111 -14.15 2.95 -0.33
C LEU A 111 -14.60 4.41 -0.10
N LEU A 112 -13.80 5.37 -0.53
CA LEU A 112 -14.17 6.78 -0.61
C LEU A 112 -15.03 7.02 -1.85
N ASP A 113 -15.98 7.95 -1.79
CA ASP A 113 -16.96 8.18 -2.86
C ASP A 113 -16.33 8.29 -4.26
N LYS A 114 -16.65 7.30 -5.12
CA LYS A 114 -16.08 7.10 -6.47
C LYS A 114 -16.27 8.30 -7.39
N GLU A 115 -17.26 9.15 -7.15
CA GLU A 115 -17.47 10.36 -7.96
C GLU A 115 -16.50 11.49 -7.60
N LYS A 116 -16.01 11.54 -6.36
CA LYS A 116 -15.13 12.60 -5.84
C LYS A 116 -13.64 12.31 -6.08
N TYR A 117 -13.26 11.03 -6.12
CA TYR A 117 -11.88 10.56 -6.32
C TYR A 117 -11.77 9.67 -7.57
N LYS A 118 -12.08 10.22 -8.75
CA LYS A 118 -11.71 9.57 -10.01
C LYS A 118 -10.18 9.56 -10.15
N ASP A 119 -9.56 8.46 -9.77
CA ASP A 119 -8.27 8.10 -10.35
C ASP A 119 -8.51 7.79 -11.83
N GLU A 120 -7.94 8.59 -12.72
CA GLU A 120 -8.00 8.34 -14.15
C GLU A 120 -7.14 7.10 -14.46
N SER A 121 -7.73 5.91 -14.31
CA SER A 121 -7.22 4.64 -14.82
C SER A 121 -5.72 4.43 -14.64
N THR A 122 -5.27 4.13 -13.43
CA THR A 122 -3.98 3.47 -13.26
C THR A 122 -4.16 1.99 -13.64
N GLU A 123 -3.83 1.63 -14.90
CA GLU A 123 -3.77 0.23 -15.30
C GLU A 123 -2.62 -0.45 -14.52
N THR A 124 -2.94 -1.09 -13.38
CA THR A 124 -1.97 -1.78 -12.52
C THR A 124 -1.51 -3.10 -13.15
N VAL A 125 -0.20 -3.36 -13.12
CA VAL A 125 0.38 -4.64 -13.55
C VAL A 125 0.30 -5.64 -12.40
N ILE A 126 -0.55 -6.66 -12.54
CA ILE A 126 -0.68 -7.76 -11.58
C ILE A 126 0.20 -8.97 -11.94
N CYS A 127 0.62 -9.71 -10.91
CA CYS A 127 1.30 -10.98 -11.09
C CYS A 127 0.37 -12.02 -11.72
N PRO A 128 0.72 -12.64 -12.85
CA PRO A 128 -0.16 -13.60 -13.53
C PRO A 128 -0.22 -14.97 -12.84
N VAL A 129 0.53 -15.17 -11.74
CA VAL A 129 0.60 -16.44 -11.00
C VAL A 129 -0.26 -16.42 -9.74
N CYS A 130 -0.08 -15.38 -8.92
CA CYS A 130 -0.70 -15.25 -7.59
C CYS A 130 -1.61 -14.02 -7.49
N GLU A 131 -1.77 -13.25 -8.56
CA GLU A 131 -2.59 -12.03 -8.60
C GLU A 131 -2.08 -10.88 -7.70
N CYS A 132 -0.90 -11.04 -7.09
CA CYS A 132 -0.21 -9.99 -6.33
C CYS A 132 -0.05 -8.70 -7.16
N GLU A 133 -0.50 -7.57 -6.62
CA GLU A 133 -0.42 -6.25 -7.27
C GLU A 133 0.95 -5.58 -7.09
N PHE A 134 1.75 -6.09 -6.15
CA PHE A 134 3.10 -5.59 -5.85
C PHE A 134 4.16 -6.18 -6.78
N CYS A 135 4.20 -5.68 -8.02
CA CYS A 135 5.15 -6.12 -9.03
C CYS A 135 6.22 -5.07 -9.29
N HIS A 136 7.49 -5.42 -9.07
CA HIS A 136 8.65 -4.56 -9.30
C HIS A 136 9.37 -4.91 -10.58
N ILE A 137 9.91 -3.92 -11.28
CA ILE A 137 10.81 -4.15 -12.41
C ILE A 137 12.15 -4.63 -11.86
N GLU A 138 12.49 -5.89 -12.15
CA GLU A 138 13.79 -6.47 -11.83
C GLU A 138 14.84 -6.08 -12.87
N LYS A 139 14.45 -6.13 -14.15
CA LYS A 139 15.37 -5.98 -15.28
C LYS A 139 14.63 -5.53 -16.54
N VAL A 140 15.21 -4.57 -17.26
CA VAL A 140 14.75 -4.17 -18.61
C VAL A 140 15.79 -4.59 -19.64
N SER A 141 15.35 -5.28 -20.70
CA SER A 141 16.19 -5.65 -21.83
C SER A 141 15.66 -5.01 -23.11
N VAL A 142 16.50 -4.25 -23.80
CA VAL A 142 16.20 -3.63 -25.09
C VAL A 142 16.96 -4.36 -26.20
N PHE A 143 16.20 -4.96 -27.10
CA PHE A 143 16.69 -5.64 -28.29
C PHE A 143 16.54 -4.68 -29.48
N PRO A 144 17.66 -4.25 -30.10
CA PRO A 144 17.63 -3.33 -31.22
C PRO A 144 17.08 -3.98 -32.48
N ILE A 145 16.73 -3.15 -33.46
CA ILE A 145 16.21 -3.60 -34.76
C ILE A 145 17.24 -4.45 -35.53
N LYS A 146 18.53 -4.16 -35.34
CA LYS A 146 19.64 -4.83 -36.00
C LYS A 146 20.86 -4.85 -35.07
N GLY A 147 21.63 -5.93 -35.15
CA GLY A 147 22.93 -6.06 -34.49
C GLY A 147 22.93 -7.15 -33.42
N GLU A 148 24.14 -7.62 -33.10
CA GLU A 148 24.36 -8.78 -32.24
C GLU A 148 24.32 -8.46 -30.73
N THR A 149 23.68 -7.38 -30.32
CA THR A 149 23.74 -6.90 -28.94
C THR A 149 22.37 -6.50 -28.40
N LYS A 150 22.16 -6.67 -27.09
CA LYS A 150 21.04 -6.13 -26.33
C LYS A 150 21.56 -5.25 -25.20
N TYR A 151 20.81 -4.20 -24.88
CA TYR A 151 21.04 -3.41 -23.67
C TYR A 151 20.27 -4.05 -22.52
N VAL A 152 20.91 -4.18 -21.36
CA VAL A 152 20.29 -4.69 -20.14
C VAL A 152 20.47 -3.67 -19.04
N ILE A 153 19.37 -3.29 -18.41
CA ILE A 153 19.30 -2.39 -17.28
C ILE A 153 18.81 -3.22 -16.09
N ASP A 154 19.59 -3.29 -15.03
CA ASP A 154 19.28 -3.98 -13.78
C ASP A 154 19.90 -3.23 -12.59
N LYS A 155 19.84 -3.82 -11.38
CA LYS A 155 20.39 -3.20 -10.16
C LYS A 155 21.90 -2.89 -10.22
N SER A 156 22.65 -3.54 -11.12
CA SER A 156 24.08 -3.29 -11.34
C SER A 156 24.34 -2.17 -12.35
N GLY A 157 23.31 -1.56 -12.93
CA GLY A 157 23.40 -0.47 -13.89
C GLY A 157 23.07 -0.91 -15.32
N VAL A 158 23.74 -0.30 -16.29
CA VAL A 158 23.52 -0.56 -17.73
C VAL A 158 24.66 -1.41 -18.28
N SER A 159 24.32 -2.53 -18.92
CA SER A 159 25.28 -3.42 -19.57
C SER A 159 24.89 -3.75 -21.01
N LEU A 160 25.89 -3.96 -21.87
CA LEU A 160 25.70 -4.43 -23.23
C LEU A 160 26.02 -5.93 -23.28
N LYS A 161 25.06 -6.76 -23.73
CA LYS A 161 25.22 -8.22 -23.81
C LYS A 161 25.02 -8.70 -25.23
N LYS A 162 25.66 -9.82 -25.61
CA LYS A 162 25.43 -10.44 -26.92
C LYS A 162 23.98 -10.94 -27.04
N SER A 163 23.40 -10.81 -28.22
CA SER A 163 22.03 -11.20 -28.54
C SER A 163 21.90 -11.52 -30.02
N PHE A 164 21.18 -12.58 -30.36
CA PHE A 164 20.83 -12.96 -31.74
C PHE A 164 19.34 -12.73 -32.02
N HIS A 165 18.74 -11.79 -31.30
CA HIS A 165 17.29 -11.56 -31.35
C HIS A 165 16.81 -11.10 -32.72
N ASP A 166 17.65 -10.37 -33.45
CA ASP A 166 17.39 -9.87 -34.82
C ASP A 166 17.38 -10.99 -35.88
N GLU A 167 17.99 -12.15 -35.60
CA GLU A 167 17.92 -13.32 -36.48
C GLU A 167 16.50 -13.91 -36.56
N TRP A 168 15.71 -13.77 -35.49
CA TRP A 168 14.42 -14.47 -35.33
C TRP A 168 13.22 -13.54 -35.20
N ASN A 169 13.43 -12.25 -34.89
CA ASN A 169 12.36 -11.29 -34.61
C ASN A 169 12.52 -10.01 -35.44
N ARG A 170 11.40 -9.41 -35.83
CA ARG A 170 11.37 -8.17 -36.61
C ARG A 170 11.07 -6.97 -35.73
N GLY A 171 11.86 -5.91 -35.89
CA GLY A 171 11.65 -4.65 -35.16
C GLY A 171 12.35 -4.62 -33.80
N ALA A 172 12.15 -3.53 -33.06
CA ALA A 172 12.71 -3.41 -31.71
C ALA A 172 11.84 -4.18 -30.72
N THR A 173 12.45 -4.74 -29.68
CA THR A 173 11.71 -5.36 -28.58
C THR A 173 12.21 -4.83 -27.25
N VAL A 174 11.29 -4.44 -26.38
CA VAL A 174 11.56 -4.13 -24.99
C VAL A 174 10.94 -5.23 -24.14
N LYS A 175 11.78 -5.91 -23.37
CA LYS A 175 11.34 -6.91 -22.39
C LYS A 175 11.53 -6.34 -20.99
N VAL A 176 10.45 -6.28 -20.24
CA VAL A 176 10.44 -5.89 -18.83
C VAL A 176 10.23 -7.17 -18.02
N GLN A 177 11.22 -7.54 -17.22
CA GLN A 177 11.10 -8.61 -16.25
C GLN A 177 10.54 -8.03 -14.95
N MET A 178 9.46 -8.63 -14.48
CA MET A 178 8.75 -8.28 -13.27
C MET A 178 9.03 -9.33 -12.19
N PHE A 179 9.04 -8.89 -10.94
CA PHE A 179 9.18 -9.72 -9.74
C PHE A 179 8.05 -9.33 -8.77
N CYS A 180 7.23 -10.27 -8.32
CA CYS A 180 6.18 -10.01 -7.32
C CYS A 180 6.67 -10.26 -5.89
N GLU A 181 5.99 -9.69 -4.90
CA GLU A 181 6.36 -9.86 -3.47
C GLU A 181 6.41 -11.33 -3.04
N ASP A 182 5.50 -12.16 -3.56
CA ASP A 182 5.47 -13.61 -3.31
C ASP A 182 6.59 -14.40 -4.02
N GLY A 183 7.50 -13.73 -4.73
CA GLY A 183 8.68 -14.36 -5.33
C GLY A 183 8.50 -14.90 -6.76
N HIS A 184 7.38 -14.60 -7.43
CA HIS A 184 7.16 -14.99 -8.82
C HIS A 184 7.80 -14.00 -9.79
N ILE A 185 8.42 -14.54 -10.84
CA ILE A 185 9.04 -13.77 -11.91
C ILE A 185 8.23 -13.95 -13.20
N PHE A 186 7.93 -12.85 -13.88
CA PHE A 186 7.25 -12.87 -15.18
C PHE A 186 7.79 -11.81 -16.13
N ASN A 187 7.44 -11.88 -17.41
CA ASN A 187 7.95 -10.95 -18.43
C ASN A 187 6.83 -10.29 -19.22
N LEU A 188 6.90 -8.97 -19.36
CA LEU A 188 6.15 -8.20 -20.34
C LEU A 188 7.03 -7.94 -21.56
N SER A 189 6.54 -8.23 -22.76
CA SER A 189 7.30 -8.02 -24.00
C SER A 189 6.55 -7.07 -24.94
N TYR A 190 7.13 -5.88 -25.14
CA TYR A 190 6.66 -4.89 -26.08
C TYR A 190 7.44 -5.02 -27.38
N GLN A 191 6.75 -5.35 -28.47
CA GLN A 191 7.34 -5.48 -29.79
C GLN A 191 6.88 -4.33 -30.68
N PHE A 192 7.84 -3.63 -31.27
CA PHE A 192 7.58 -2.46 -32.10
C PHE A 192 7.87 -2.81 -33.55
N HIS A 193 6.81 -2.95 -34.34
CA HIS A 193 6.91 -3.32 -35.75
C HIS A 193 6.08 -2.37 -36.62
N LYS A 194 6.76 -1.53 -37.42
CA LYS A 194 6.13 -0.65 -38.43
C LYS A 194 4.98 0.23 -37.88
N GLY A 195 5.20 0.87 -36.74
CA GLY A 195 4.20 1.72 -36.09
C GLY A 195 3.15 0.96 -35.27
N ILE A 196 3.22 -0.38 -35.22
CA ILE A 196 2.39 -1.21 -34.36
C ILE A 196 3.20 -1.56 -33.10
N THR A 197 2.63 -1.28 -31.94
CA THR A 197 3.13 -1.76 -30.65
C THR A 197 2.30 -2.97 -30.24
N MET A 198 2.93 -4.15 -30.19
CA MET A 198 2.31 -5.37 -29.71
C MET A 198 2.75 -5.62 -28.27
N LEU A 199 1.80 -5.67 -27.34
CA LEU A 199 2.05 -6.18 -26.00
C LEU A 199 1.84 -7.68 -26.01
N ASN A 200 2.93 -8.44 -26.09
CA ASN A 200 2.90 -9.86 -25.84
C ASN A 200 3.09 -10.07 -24.34
N LYS A 201 1.96 -10.32 -23.64
CA LYS A 201 1.97 -11.07 -22.38
C LYS A 201 2.33 -12.50 -22.75
N LYS A 202 3.60 -12.75 -23.08
CA LYS A 202 4.02 -14.11 -23.42
C LYS A 202 3.90 -14.88 -22.12
N GLN A 203 2.83 -15.67 -22.00
CA GLN A 203 2.71 -16.81 -21.11
C GLN A 203 3.84 -17.75 -21.54
N ILE A 204 5.08 -17.41 -21.17
CA ILE A 204 6.25 -18.23 -21.43
C ILE A 204 6.11 -19.35 -20.43
N GLY A 205 5.73 -20.52 -20.93
CA GLY A 205 5.65 -21.75 -20.17
C GLY A 205 6.91 -21.94 -19.36
N GLU A 206 6.76 -21.71 -18.07
CA GLU A 206 7.18 -22.49 -16.91
C GLU A 206 6.88 -21.56 -15.73
N TYR A 207 5.66 -21.61 -15.22
CA TYR A 207 5.25 -20.91 -13.99
C TYR A 207 5.86 -21.55 -12.72
N ASP A 208 7.00 -22.23 -12.87
CA ASP A 208 7.67 -22.98 -11.82
C ASP A 208 9.15 -22.58 -11.78
N VAL A 209 9.42 -21.45 -11.15
CA VAL A 209 10.66 -21.32 -10.37
C VAL A 209 10.34 -20.55 -9.12
N MET A 210 9.85 -21.28 -8.11
CA MET A 210 10.17 -20.99 -6.71
C MET A 210 11.70 -20.99 -6.58
N ASN A 211 12.33 -19.87 -6.92
CA ASN A 211 13.76 -19.71 -6.81
C ASN A 211 14.08 -18.24 -6.80
N GLU A 212 13.80 -17.60 -5.67
CA GLU A 212 14.80 -16.89 -4.87
C GLU A 212 14.07 -16.25 -3.70
N LYS A 213 14.76 -16.11 -2.56
CA LYS A 213 14.27 -15.32 -1.43
C LYS A 213 13.89 -13.92 -1.94
N ARG A 214 12.92 -13.26 -1.28
CA ARG A 214 12.60 -11.84 -1.47
C ARG A 214 13.88 -11.08 -1.83
N ASN A 215 13.91 -10.50 -3.04
CA ASN A 215 15.05 -9.72 -3.48
C ASN A 215 14.97 -8.36 -2.80
N ASP A 216 15.41 -8.30 -1.55
CA ASP A 216 15.30 -7.14 -0.65
C ASP A 216 15.90 -5.86 -1.29
N ASP A 217 16.82 -5.99 -2.25
CA ASP A 217 17.39 -4.84 -2.98
C ASP A 217 16.39 -4.12 -3.91
N LEU A 218 15.30 -4.79 -4.32
CA LEU A 218 14.21 -4.20 -5.10
C LEU A 218 13.21 -3.44 -4.23
N TRP A 219 13.14 -3.78 -2.95
CA TRP A 219 12.24 -3.22 -1.95
C TRP A 219 13.03 -2.17 -1.15
N ARG A 220 13.16 -0.98 -1.74
CA ARG A 220 13.74 0.17 -1.03
C ARG A 220 12.62 0.92 -0.33
N ASP A 221 12.29 0.44 0.86
CA ASP A 221 11.56 1.19 1.87
C ASP A 221 12.43 2.37 2.37
#